data_AF-A0A6V8KBY8-F1
#
_entry.id   AF-A0A6V8KBY8-F1
#
_cell.length_a   1.000
_cell.length_b   1.000
_cell.length_c   1.000
_cell.angle_alpha   90.00
_cell.angle_beta   90.00
_cell.angle_gamma   90.00
#
_symmetry.space_group_name_H-M   'P 1'
#
loop_
_entity.id
_entity.type
_entity.pdbx_description
1 polymer ?
#
loop_
_entity_poly.entity_id
_entity_poly.type
_entity_poly.pdbx_seq_one_letter_code
_entity_poly.pdbx_strand_id
1 'polypeptide(L)'
;MSRVVAEQFQRYVDRMPGARAAYVHDATYAAQMKFIRRMLYTVDLALETEGVAEDVRQRVTRMVLFGSPDPDAADDRAREHERLMTAVMADVRKGPASEEGAER
;
A
#
# COMPACT_ATOMS: atom_id res chain seq x y z
N MET A 1 -17.75 11.62 4.84
CA MET A 1 -16.54 10.90 4.37
C MET A 1 -16.81 9.42 4.55
N SER A 2 -16.62 8.59 3.52
CA SER A 2 -16.91 7.15 3.65
C SER A 2 -15.99 6.52 4.68
N ARG A 3 -16.60 5.87 5.68
CA ARG A 3 -15.89 5.16 6.74
C ARG A 3 -15.05 4.01 6.17
N VAL A 4 -15.59 3.28 5.20
CA VAL A 4 -14.93 2.16 4.52
C VAL A 4 -13.60 2.58 3.91
N VAL A 5 -13.62 3.65 3.11
CA VAL A 5 -12.41 4.12 2.42
C VAL A 5 -11.39 4.66 3.42
N ALA A 6 -11.83 5.41 4.44
CA ALA A 6 -10.93 5.96 5.44
C ALA A 6 -10.19 4.86 6.23
N GLU A 7 -10.89 3.83 6.69
CA GLU A 7 -10.30 2.74 7.46
C GLU A 7 -9.33 1.90 6.64
N GLN A 8 -9.70 1.50 5.41
CA GLN A 8 -8.84 0.66 4.57
C GLN A 8 -7.60 1.43 4.07
N PHE A 9 -7.78 2.71 3.75
CA PHE A 9 -6.67 3.57 3.34
C PHE A 9 -5.66 3.79 4.47
N GLN A 10 -6.14 4.01 5.70
CA GLN A 10 -5.27 4.16 6.85
C GLN A 10 -4.46 2.88 7.09
N ARG A 11 -5.10 1.70 7.02
CA ARG A 11 -4.41 0.40 7.11
C ARG A 11 -3.34 0.23 6.03
N TYR A 12 -3.60 0.71 4.81
CA TYR A 12 -2.63 0.66 3.72
C TYR A 12 -1.39 1.52 4.04
N VAL A 13 -1.60 2.77 4.47
CA VAL A 13 -0.50 3.69 4.83
C VAL A 13 0.31 3.17 6.01
N ASP A 14 -0.35 2.58 7.01
CA ASP A 14 0.33 2.07 8.22
C ASP A 14 1.12 0.79 7.96
N ARG A 15 0.75 -0.02 6.96
CA ARG A 15 1.41 -1.30 6.65
C ARG A 15 2.47 -1.24 5.57
N MET A 16 2.47 -0.22 4.71
CA MET A 16 3.52 -0.11 3.71
C MET A 16 4.78 0.53 4.31
N PRO A 17 5.94 -0.18 4.33
CA PRO A 17 7.17 0.36 4.89
C PRO A 17 7.58 1.61 4.13
N GLY A 18 7.90 2.67 4.86
CA GLY A 18 8.29 3.94 4.25
C GLY A 18 7.14 4.74 3.65
N ALA A 19 5.93 4.19 3.46
CA ALA A 19 4.78 4.93 2.94
C ALA A 19 4.38 6.09 3.85
N ARG A 20 4.41 5.89 5.17
CA ARG A 20 4.15 6.98 6.13
C ARG A 20 5.19 8.09 6.04
N ALA A 21 6.47 7.74 5.91
CA ALA A 21 7.55 8.71 5.78
C ALA A 21 7.50 9.43 4.42
N ALA A 22 7.29 8.68 3.33
CA ALA A 22 7.09 9.23 1.98
C ALA A 22 5.85 10.13 1.91
N TYR A 23 4.75 9.76 2.57
CA TYR A 23 3.56 10.60 2.63
C TYR A 23 3.81 11.95 3.31
N VAL A 24 4.70 12.00 4.28
CA VAL A 24 5.05 13.23 5.01
C VAL A 24 6.13 14.04 4.27
N HIS A 25 7.11 13.38 3.65
CA HIS A 25 8.32 14.02 3.14
C HIS A 25 8.42 14.10 1.60
N ASP A 26 7.61 13.34 0.86
CA ASP A 26 7.53 13.38 -0.60
C ASP A 26 6.16 13.94 -1.04
N ALA A 27 6.18 15.17 -1.56
CA ALA A 27 4.99 15.86 -2.03
C ALA A 27 4.32 15.15 -3.23
N THR A 28 5.08 14.46 -4.06
CA THR A 28 4.56 13.70 -5.21
C THR A 28 3.81 12.48 -4.71
N TYR A 29 4.41 11.73 -3.79
CA TYR A 29 3.75 10.58 -3.16
C TYR A 29 2.50 11.02 -2.40
N ALA A 30 2.56 12.13 -1.65
CA ALA A 30 1.39 12.68 -0.96
C ALA A 30 0.25 13.06 -1.93
N ALA A 31 0.57 13.66 -3.08
CA ALA A 31 -0.39 14.01 -4.12
C ALA A 31 -1.03 12.77 -4.75
N GLN A 32 -0.23 11.73 -5.07
CA GLN A 32 -0.71 10.45 -5.58
C GLN A 32 -1.64 9.78 -4.57
N MET A 33 -1.26 9.73 -3.30
CA MET A 33 -2.07 9.14 -2.24
C MET A 33 -3.38 9.91 -2.03
N LYS A 34 -3.37 11.24 -2.13
CA LYS A 34 -4.59 12.07 -2.11
C LYS A 34 -5.50 11.77 -3.30
N PHE A 35 -4.94 11.59 -4.50
CA PHE A 35 -5.68 11.20 -5.68
C PHE A 35 -6.35 9.83 -5.51
N ILE A 36 -5.60 8.81 -5.08
CA ILE A 36 -6.11 7.46 -4.83
C ILE A 36 -7.24 7.49 -3.81
N ARG A 37 -7.06 8.21 -2.70
CA ARG A 37 -8.09 8.37 -1.67
C ARG A 37 -9.38 8.99 -2.23
N ARG A 38 -9.25 10.01 -3.08
CA ARG A 38 -10.40 10.69 -3.69
C ARG A 38 -11.11 9.79 -4.70
N MET A 39 -10.35 9.06 -5.52
CA MET A 39 -10.90 8.08 -6.46
C MET A 39 -11.70 6.99 -5.73
N LEU A 40 -11.12 6.37 -4.70
CA LEU A 40 -11.80 5.34 -3.90
C LEU A 40 -13.07 5.86 -3.24
N TYR A 41 -13.06 7.10 -2.75
CA TYR A 41 -14.26 7.74 -2.21
C TYR A 41 -15.37 7.89 -3.27
N THR A 42 -15.03 8.35 -4.48
CA THR A 42 -16.00 8.47 -5.57
C THR A 42 -16.59 7.11 -5.96
N VAL A 43 -15.75 6.07 -6.02
CA VAL A 43 -16.20 4.70 -6.32
C VAL A 43 -17.13 4.17 -5.22
N ASP A 44 -16.76 4.30 -3.95
CA ASP A 44 -17.59 3.85 -2.84
C ASP A 44 -18.95 4.58 -2.81
N LEU A 45 -18.96 5.89 -3.05
CA LEU A 45 -20.19 6.67 -3.15
C LEU A 45 -21.09 6.22 -4.30
N ALA A 46 -20.50 5.93 -5.47
CA ALA A 46 -21.26 5.41 -6.60
C ALA A 46 -21.88 4.05 -6.28
N LEU A 47 -21.10 3.14 -5.69
CA LEU A 47 -21.58 1.82 -5.28
C LEU A 47 -22.67 1.90 -4.18
N GLU A 48 -22.52 2.82 -3.22
CA GLU A 48 -23.54 3.08 -2.20
C GLU A 48 -24.84 3.60 -2.83
N THR A 49 -24.74 4.48 -3.82
CA THR A 49 -25.89 5.03 -4.55
C THR A 49 -26.65 3.94 -5.32
N GLU A 50 -25.93 2.95 -5.85
CA GLU A 50 -26.51 1.75 -6.49
C GLU A 50 -27.03 0.70 -5.48
N GLY A 51 -26.96 0.99 -4.18
CA GLY A 51 -27.45 0.09 -3.13
C GLY A 51 -26.57 -1.14 -2.88
N VAL A 52 -25.30 -1.11 -3.32
CA VAL A 52 -24.36 -2.21 -3.08
C VAL A 52 -24.06 -2.31 -1.58
N ALA A 53 -24.14 -3.52 -1.02
CA ALA A 53 -23.89 -3.75 0.40
C ALA A 53 -22.46 -3.36 0.83
N GLU A 54 -22.31 -2.87 2.07
CA GLU A 54 -21.06 -2.31 2.57
C GLU A 54 -19.90 -3.32 2.53
N ASP A 55 -20.16 -4.59 2.86
CA ASP A 55 -19.16 -5.67 2.83
C ASP A 55 -18.57 -5.88 1.42
N VAL A 56 -19.41 -5.75 0.39
CA VAL A 56 -18.98 -5.81 -1.02
C VAL A 56 -18.13 -4.60 -1.38
N ARG A 57 -18.53 -3.38 -0.96
CA ARG A 57 -17.75 -2.16 -1.20
C ARG A 57 -16.39 -2.20 -0.50
N GLN A 58 -16.33 -2.77 0.70
CA GLN A 58 -15.08 -3.02 1.42
C GLN A 58 -14.15 -3.98 0.66
N ARG A 59 -14.70 -5.03 0.05
CA ARG A 59 -13.92 -5.97 -0.79
C ARG A 59 -13.34 -5.30 -2.03
N VAL A 60 -14.11 -4.46 -2.71
CA VAL A 60 -13.63 -3.66 -3.86
C VAL A 60 -12.50 -2.72 -3.43
N THR A 61 -12.67 -2.02 -2.31
CA THR A 61 -11.64 -1.12 -1.77
C THR A 61 -10.34 -1.88 -1.44
N ARG A 62 -10.45 -3.05 -0.80
CA ARG A 62 -9.30 -3.92 -0.50
C ARG A 62 -8.61 -4.44 -1.75
N MET A 63 -9.39 -4.81 -2.77
CA MET A 63 -8.86 -5.27 -4.05
C MET A 63 -7.96 -4.21 -4.70
N VAL A 64 -8.38 -2.95 -4.68
CA VAL A 64 -7.60 -1.85 -5.26
C VAL A 64 -6.34 -1.54 -4.46
N LEU A 65 -6.43 -1.55 -3.12
CA LEU A 65 -5.31 -1.17 -2.25
C LEU A 65 -4.27 -2.27 -2.07
N PHE A 66 -4.72 -3.52 -1.93
CA PHE A 66 -3.87 -4.66 -1.53
C PHE A 66 -3.78 -5.75 -2.59
N GLY A 67 -4.52 -5.62 -3.69
CA GLY A 67 -4.57 -6.65 -4.73
C GLY A 67 -5.29 -7.93 -4.30
N SER A 68 -6.00 -7.94 -3.17
CA SER A 68 -6.87 -9.05 -2.73
C SER A 68 -8.18 -8.53 -2.13
N PRO A 69 -9.35 -9.15 -2.44
CA PRO A 69 -10.61 -8.82 -1.78
C PRO A 69 -10.74 -9.50 -0.40
N ASP A 70 -10.03 -10.62 -0.20
CA ASP A 70 -9.96 -11.38 1.05
C ASP A 70 -9.03 -10.65 2.04
N PRO A 71 -9.49 -10.34 3.27
CA PRO A 71 -8.67 -9.63 4.24
C PRO A 71 -7.41 -10.39 4.62
N ASP A 72 -7.46 -11.72 4.75
CA ASP A 72 -6.29 -12.49 5.19
C ASP A 72 -5.21 -12.52 4.10
N ALA A 73 -5.62 -12.76 2.85
CA ALA A 73 -4.70 -12.67 1.71
C ALA A 73 -4.18 -11.24 1.45
N ALA A 74 -4.97 -10.20 1.76
CA ALA A 74 -4.49 -8.81 1.70
C ALA A 74 -3.42 -8.54 2.77
N ASP A 75 -3.63 -9.08 3.97
CA ASP A 75 -2.69 -9.00 5.10
C ASP A 75 -1.39 -9.76 4.80
N ASP A 76 -1.48 -10.94 4.20
CA ASP A 76 -0.32 -11.73 3.78
C ASP A 76 0.51 -11.01 2.72
N ARG A 77 -0.14 -10.42 1.71
CA ARG A 77 0.56 -9.64 0.68
C ARG A 77 1.23 -8.39 1.23
N ALA A 78 0.59 -7.71 2.17
CA ALA A 78 1.19 -6.56 2.84
C ALA A 78 2.46 -6.98 3.62
N ARG A 79 2.38 -8.10 4.36
CA ARG A 79 3.53 -8.66 5.11
C ARG A 79 4.65 -9.13 4.18
N GLU A 80 4.32 -9.77 3.06
CA GLU A 80 5.31 -10.22 2.09
C GLU A 80 6.03 -9.05 1.43
N HIS A 81 5.28 -8.01 1.05
CA HIS A 81 5.87 -6.78 0.53
C HIS A 81 6.82 -6.12 1.54
N GLU A 82 6.46 -6.11 2.83
CA GLU A 82 7.31 -5.60 3.91
C GLU A 82 8.62 -6.39 4.05
N ARG A 83 8.55 -7.72 4.01
CA ARG A 83 9.75 -8.57 4.04
C ARG A 83 10.67 -8.32 2.86
N LEU A 84 10.11 -8.25 1.64
CA LEU A 84 10.88 -8.00 0.42
C LEU A 84 11.56 -6.63 0.46
N MET A 85 10.85 -5.57 0.84
CA MET A 85 11.44 -4.23 0.97
C MET A 85 12.53 -4.18 2.03
N THR A 86 12.34 -4.86 3.16
CA THR A 86 13.36 -4.94 4.22
C THR A 86 14.62 -5.67 3.74
N ALA A 87 14.46 -6.77 2.98
CA ALA A 87 15.56 -7.51 2.39
C ALA A 87 16.34 -6.66 1.37
N VAL A 88 15.64 -5.97 0.47
CA VAL A 88 16.26 -5.03 -0.50
C VAL A 88 17.03 -3.92 0.21
N MET A 89 16.44 -3.30 1.23
CA MET A 89 17.09 -2.23 2.02
C MET A 89 18.34 -2.73 2.76
N ALA A 90 18.33 -3.98 3.24
CA ALA A 90 19.49 -4.59 3.88
C ALA A 90 20.61 -4.89 2.89
N ASP A 91 20.27 -5.29 1.66
CA ASP A 91 21.23 -5.59 0.59
C ASP A 91 21.90 -4.33 0.04
N VAL A 92 21.11 -3.26 -0.19
CA VAL A 92 21.65 -1.93 -0.58
C VAL A 92 22.67 -1.40 0.43
N ARG A 93 22.51 -1.68 1.72
CA ARG A 93 23.48 -1.28 2.76
C ARG A 93 24.77 -2.09 2.77
N LYS A 94 24.78 -3.30 2.20
CA LYS A 94 25.99 -4.14 2.20
C LYS A 94 27.01 -3.73 1.13
N GLY A 95 26.59 -2.96 0.12
CA GLY A 95 27.46 -2.55 -1.00
C GLY A 95 27.97 -3.75 -1.82
N PRO A 96 28.35 -3.56 -3.09
CA PRO A 96 29.05 -4.63 -3.80
C PRO A 96 30.33 -4.94 -3.03
N ALA A 97 30.49 -6.20 -2.59
CA ALA A 97 31.75 -6.67 -2.06
C ALA A 97 32.82 -6.36 -3.11
N SER A 98 33.77 -5.51 -2.75
CA SER A 98 34.92 -5.14 -3.57
C SER A 98 35.62 -6.39 -4.07
N GLU A 99 35.45 -6.70 -5.36
CA GLU A 99 36.25 -7.68 -6.12
C GLU A 99 37.66 -7.11 -6.40
N GLU A 100 38.35 -6.63 -5.37
CA GLU A 100 39.78 -6.33 -5.44
C GLU A 100 40.54 -7.43 -4.70
N GLY A 101 40.82 -8.52 -5.41
CA GLY A 101 41.55 -9.64 -4.80
C GLY A 101 41.80 -10.82 -5.72
N ALA A 102 42.13 -10.61 -7.00
CA ALA A 102 42.64 -11.69 -7.86
C ALA A 102 43.50 -11.18 -9.02
N GLU A 103 44.48 -10.32 -8.74
CA GLU A 103 45.73 -10.33 -9.52
C GLU A 103 46.82 -10.88 -8.60
N ARG A 104 47.17 -12.16 -8.75
CA ARG A 104 48.52 -12.72 -8.62
C ARG A 104 48.63 -14.03 -9.39
#